data_AF-A0A376KUV0-F1
#
_entry.id   AF-A0A376KUV0-F1
#
_cell.length_a   1.000
_cell.length_b   1.000
_cell.length_c   1.000
_cell.angle_alpha   90.00
_cell.angle_beta   90.00
_cell.angle_gamma   90.00
#
_symmetry.space_group_name_H-M   'P 1'
#
loop_
_entity.id
_entity.type
_entity.pdbx_description
1 polymer ?
#
loop_
_entity_poly.entity_id
_entity_poly.type
_entity_poly.pdbx_seq_one_letter_code
_entity_poly.pdbx_strand_id
1 'polypeptide(L)'
;MPKNWAEKGFVTIAYDASYQGESGGEPRQLENPYIRTEDISAVIDYLTTLSYVDNTRIGAMGICAGAGYTANAAIQDRRIKAIGYR
;
A
#
# COMPACT_ATOMS: atom_id res chain seq x y z
N MET A 1 -10.15 3.97 -8.07
CA MET A 1 -9.88 2.53 -7.91
C MET A 1 -10.24 2.00 -6.52
N PRO A 2 -9.87 2.64 -5.40
CA PRO A 2 -10.28 2.20 -4.06
C PRO A 2 -11.81 2.09 -3.95
N LYS A 3 -12.53 3.12 -4.45
CA LYS A 3 -14.00 3.14 -4.48
C LYS A 3 -14.65 1.89 -5.11
N ASN A 4 -14.18 1.46 -6.28
CA ASN A 4 -14.74 0.28 -6.97
C ASN A 4 -14.53 -1.03 -6.17
N TRP A 5 -13.46 -1.11 -5.38
CA TRP A 5 -13.21 -2.26 -4.50
C TRP A 5 -14.00 -2.13 -3.19
N ALA A 6 -14.16 -0.91 -2.66
CA ALA A 6 -15.03 -0.64 -1.53
C ALA A 6 -16.50 -1.01 -1.81
N GLU A 7 -17.01 -0.67 -2.99
CA GLU A 7 -18.35 -1.05 -3.45
C GLU A 7 -18.53 -2.57 -3.58
N LYS A 8 -17.44 -3.33 -3.71
CA LYS A 8 -17.42 -4.81 -3.75
C LYS A 8 -17.25 -5.44 -2.36
N GLY A 9 -17.31 -4.66 -1.28
CA GLY A 9 -17.23 -5.14 0.10
C GLY A 9 -15.82 -5.24 0.68
N PHE A 10 -14.82 -4.61 0.07
CA PHE A 10 -13.46 -4.56 0.60
C PHE A 10 -13.22 -3.27 1.39
N VAL A 11 -12.50 -3.36 2.52
CA VAL A 11 -11.88 -2.16 3.10
C VAL A 11 -10.70 -1.78 2.21
N THR A 12 -10.63 -0.51 1.80
CA THR A 12 -9.55 -0.04 0.91
C THR A 12 -8.94 1.24 1.44
N ILE A 13 -7.63 1.38 1.25
CA ILE A 13 -6.87 2.58 1.58
C ILE A 13 -6.07 3.00 0.35
N ALA A 14 -6.12 4.29 0.02
CA ALA A 14 -5.16 4.93 -0.85
C ALA A 14 -4.39 5.94 -0.01
N TYR A 15 -3.09 6.01 -0.21
CA TYR A 15 -2.19 6.82 0.59
C TYR A 15 -1.22 7.57 -0.33
N ASP A 16 -0.75 8.71 0.16
CA ASP A 16 0.35 9.43 -0.47
C ASP A 16 1.67 8.87 0.06
N ALA A 17 2.62 8.65 -0.85
CA ALA A 17 3.95 8.15 -0.51
C ALA A 17 4.66 9.06 0.48
N SER A 18 5.63 8.51 1.22
CA SER A 18 6.61 9.35 1.91
C SER A 18 7.20 10.38 0.94
N TYR A 19 7.38 11.62 1.39
CA TYR A 19 7.88 12.77 0.62
C TYR A 19 6.95 13.31 -0.49
N GLN A 20 5.77 12.73 -0.69
CA GLN A 20 4.86 13.10 -1.79
C GLN A 20 3.48 13.52 -1.27
N GLY A 21 2.69 14.18 -2.13
CA GLY A 21 1.30 14.56 -1.84
C GLY A 21 1.15 15.34 -0.53
N GLU A 22 0.23 14.90 0.32
CA GLU A 22 -0.03 15.43 1.66
C GLU A 22 0.80 14.72 2.76
N SER A 23 1.45 13.61 2.42
CA SER A 23 2.37 12.92 3.33
C SER A 23 3.62 13.76 3.60
N GLY A 24 4.15 13.68 4.82
CA GLY A 24 5.34 14.43 5.25
C GLY A 24 6.65 13.92 4.64
N GLY A 25 7.77 14.49 5.10
CA GLY A 25 9.13 14.13 4.68
C GLY A 25 9.80 15.17 3.79
N GLU A 26 11.11 15.33 3.96
CA GLU A 26 11.98 16.23 3.19
C GLU A 26 13.27 15.52 2.73
N PRO A 27 13.76 15.75 1.50
CA PRO A 27 13.26 16.71 0.50
C PRO A 27 11.95 16.24 -0.15
N ARG A 28 11.04 17.17 -0.46
CA ARG A 28 9.81 16.88 -1.22
C ARG A 28 10.10 16.19 -2.56
N GLN A 29 9.19 15.31 -2.96
CA GLN A 29 9.22 14.54 -4.22
C GLN A 29 10.41 13.58 -4.35
N LEU A 30 11.01 13.17 -3.23
CA LEU A 30 12.02 12.13 -3.22
C LEU A 30 11.39 10.79 -3.65
N GLU A 31 11.90 10.22 -4.74
CA GLU A 31 11.47 8.91 -5.25
C GLU A 31 12.53 7.85 -4.94
N ASN A 32 12.61 7.41 -3.67
CA ASN A 32 13.49 6.32 -3.27
C ASN A 32 12.75 4.98 -3.31
N PRO A 33 13.13 4.02 -4.18
CA PRO A 33 12.38 2.78 -4.37
C PRO A 33 12.30 1.88 -3.13
N TYR A 34 13.27 1.95 -2.21
CA TYR A 34 13.25 1.21 -0.95
C TYR A 34 12.16 1.77 -0.02
N ILE A 35 12.12 3.10 0.14
CA ILE A 35 11.11 3.78 0.95
C ILE A 35 9.72 3.55 0.36
N ARG A 36 9.56 3.65 -0.97
CA ARG A 36 8.28 3.43 -1.65
C ARG A 36 7.74 2.01 -1.43
N THR A 37 8.64 1.04 -1.30
CA THR A 37 8.29 -0.35 -0.99
C THR A 37 7.91 -0.49 0.49
N GLU A 38 8.68 0.12 1.39
CA GLU A 38 8.44 0.09 2.85
C GLU A 38 7.16 0.82 3.27
N ASP A 39 6.77 1.90 2.56
CA ASP A 39 5.51 2.60 2.75
C ASP A 39 4.30 1.63 2.70
N ILE A 40 4.36 0.60 1.84
CA ILE A 40 3.28 -0.41 1.74
C ILE A 40 3.19 -1.20 3.04
N SER A 41 4.33 -1.62 3.61
CA SER A 41 4.36 -2.33 4.89
C SER A 41 3.87 -1.44 6.04
N ALA A 42 4.22 -0.16 6.05
CA ALA A 42 3.74 0.80 7.05
C ALA A 42 2.21 1.01 6.97
N VAL A 43 1.65 1.04 5.75
CA VAL A 43 0.20 1.11 5.54
C VAL A 43 -0.47 -0.19 6.00
N ILE A 44 0.15 -1.35 5.78
CA ILE A 44 -0.35 -2.62 6.31
C ILE A 44 -0.31 -2.62 7.84
N ASP A 45 0.75 -2.10 8.47
CA ASP A 45 0.82 -1.97 9.92
C ASP A 45 -0.37 -1.19 10.45
N TYR A 46 -0.68 -0.04 9.84
CA TYR A 46 -1.88 0.74 10.18
C TYR A 46 -3.16 -0.08 10.02
N LEU A 47 -3.35 -0.78 8.89
CA LEU A 47 -4.52 -1.62 8.65
C LEU A 47 -4.68 -2.70 9.73
N THR A 48 -3.58 -3.29 10.22
CA THR A 48 -3.64 -4.33 11.26
C THR A 48 -4.10 -3.84 12.63
N THR A 49 -4.11 -2.52 12.85
CA THR A 49 -4.64 -1.92 14.09
C THR A 49 -6.17 -1.74 14.06
N LEU A 50 -6.79 -1.87 12.88
CA LEU A 50 -8.22 -1.63 12.70
C LEU A 50 -9.01 -2.90 12.99
N SER A 51 -9.88 -2.87 14.00
CA SER A 51 -10.64 -4.04 14.46
C SER A 51 -11.60 -4.64 13.42
N TYR A 52 -11.94 -3.89 12.38
CA TYR A 52 -12.79 -4.31 11.27
C TYR A 52 -12.01 -4.81 10.05
N VAL A 53 -10.67 -4.91 10.14
CA VAL A 53 -9.82 -5.49 9.10
C VAL A 53 -9.38 -6.90 9.52
N ASP A 54 -9.53 -7.86 8.61
CA ASP A 54 -9.03 -9.23 8.81
C ASP A 54 -7.56 -9.32 8.38
N ASN A 55 -6.66 -9.44 9.36
CA ASN A 55 -5.21 -9.51 9.17
C ASN A 55 -4.76 -10.71 8.32
N THR A 56 -5.60 -11.73 8.14
CA THR A 56 -5.30 -12.89 7.29
C THR A 56 -5.70 -12.69 5.83
N ARG A 57 -6.40 -11.59 5.50
CA ARG A 57 -7.01 -11.34 4.18
C ARG A 57 -6.59 -9.99 3.57
N ILE A 58 -5.34 -9.60 3.77
CA ILE A 58 -4.79 -8.35 3.22
C ILE A 58 -4.20 -8.60 1.83
N GLY A 59 -4.62 -7.79 0.85
CA GLY A 59 -4.05 -7.74 -0.50
C GLY A 59 -3.59 -6.34 -0.85
N ALA A 60 -2.68 -6.22 -1.81
CA ALA A 60 -2.14 -4.94 -2.25
C ALA A 60 -2.25 -4.79 -3.77
N MET A 61 -2.37 -3.56 -4.26
CA MET A 61 -2.42 -3.30 -5.69
C MET A 61 -1.78 -1.96 -6.05
N GLY A 62 -0.99 -1.97 -7.12
CA GLY A 62 -0.31 -0.80 -7.64
C GLY A 62 -0.65 -0.50 -9.10
N ILE A 63 -0.40 0.74 -9.51
CA ILE A 63 -0.57 1.22 -10.89
C ILE A 63 0.76 1.82 -11.35
N CYS A 64 1.16 1.57 -12.60
CA CYS A 64 2.43 2.07 -13.14
C CYS A 64 3.62 1.69 -12.24
N ALA A 65 4.45 2.64 -11.80
CA ALA A 65 5.57 2.38 -10.88
C ALA A 65 5.11 1.74 -9.55
N GLY A 66 3.92 2.08 -9.07
CA GLY A 66 3.33 1.51 -7.87
C GLY A 66 3.13 -0.01 -7.95
N ALA A 67 2.94 -0.57 -9.16
CA ALA A 67 2.86 -2.02 -9.33
C ALA A 67 4.21 -2.69 -9.03
N GLY A 68 5.33 -2.07 -9.41
CA GLY A 68 6.67 -2.53 -9.09
C GLY A 68 6.95 -2.52 -7.59
N TYR A 69 6.59 -1.43 -6.90
CA TYR A 69 6.72 -1.35 -5.43
C TYR A 69 5.82 -2.36 -4.72
N THR A 70 4.60 -2.57 -5.22
CA THR A 70 3.68 -3.60 -4.69
C THR A 70 4.24 -5.00 -4.83
N ALA A 71 4.81 -5.33 -5.99
CA ALA A 71 5.46 -6.62 -6.20
C ALA A 71 6.67 -6.80 -5.27
N ASN A 72 7.50 -5.77 -5.10
CA ASN A 72 8.64 -5.82 -4.19
C ASN A 72 8.20 -5.98 -2.72
N ALA A 73 7.16 -5.26 -2.30
CA ALA A 73 6.62 -5.38 -0.95
C ALA A 73 6.10 -6.80 -0.69
N ALA A 74 5.44 -7.43 -1.67
CA ALA A 74 4.97 -8.82 -1.52
C ALA A 74 6.09 -9.87 -1.42
N ILE A 75 7.30 -9.56 -1.91
CA ILE A 75 8.49 -10.40 -1.70
C ILE A 75 8.92 -10.33 -0.23
N GLN A 76 8.88 -9.15 0.37
CA GLN A 76 9.43 -8.87 1.69
C GLN A 76 8.42 -9.06 2.83
N ASP A 77 7.13 -8.76 2.59
CA ASP A 77 6.06 -8.80 3.58
C ASP A 77 5.06 -9.93 3.29
N ARG A 78 5.13 -10.98 4.11
CA ARG A 78 4.30 -12.19 4.00
C ARG A 78 2.84 -11.98 4.42
N ARG A 79 2.49 -10.79 4.93
CA ARG A 79 1.10 -10.43 5.24
C ARG A 79 0.29 -10.18 3.97
N ILE A 80 0.94 -9.78 2.87
CA ILE A 80 0.32 -9.61 1.56
C ILE A 80 -0.03 -11.00 0.98
N LYS A 81 -1.32 -11.29 0.83
CA LYS A 81 -1.82 -12.59 0.36
C LYS A 81 -2.06 -12.65 -1.14
N ALA A 82 -2.27 -11.49 -1.76
CA ALA A 82 -2.44 -11.36 -3.20
C ALA A 82 -1.98 -9.97 -3.64
N ILE A 83 -1.42 -9.90 -4.85
CA ILE A 83 -1.10 -8.65 -5.51
C ILE A 83 -1.93 -8.48 -6.78
N GLY A 84 -2.30 -7.24 -7.06
CA GLY A 84 -2.87 -6.82 -8.34
C GLY A 84 -2.05 -5.70 -8.96
N TYR A 85 -2.14 -5.55 -10.27
CA TYR A 85 -1.54 -4.43 -10.98
C TYR A 85 -2.44 -3.98 -12.12
N ARG A 86 -2.32 -2.71 -12.48
CA ARG A 86 -2.99 -2.12 -13.63
C ARG A 86 -2.09 -1.16 -14.37
#